data_AF-A0AAD8EGN8-F1
#
_entry.id   AF-A0AAD8EGN8-F1
#
_cell.length_a   1.000
_cell.length_b   1.000
_cell.length_c   1.000
_cell.angle_alpha   90.00
_cell.angle_beta   90.00
_cell.angle_gamma   90.00
#
_symmetry.space_group_name_H-M   'P 1'
#
loop_
_entity.id
_entity.type
_entity.pdbx_description
1 polymer ?
#
loop_
_entity_poly.entity_id
_entity_poly.type
_entity_poly.pdbx_seq_one_letter_code
_entity_poly.pdbx_strand_id
1 'polypeptide(L)'
;MASKGKKTNIYESLLSREDWTKIIAKKIKTNDFDIIKTSIGPLSEEQLGFMGDHLKLTATVKLHEEKKELNLNFFSKALPQTNATFREYVDTIGAFVKETGFFADLLPDLNKYIIKKNADIEDDGNTWTCKCYFSRPDIIVLEDLTAIGFKQVEDRQALDYDHCIAVLKVLADYHASSIILEEKQTKAMNAKKTYTIFDKYSNILFETEWVTTEGHPGNKFLNSSVKGMETIVKYLPNYGKNYENFKLIQEKVTDVSKMMCDVVKPSKKYRNVLCQGDLTVNNIFFKYKDDGKTPVEARIIDFQVMRYNPPSSEVLWFLHLVTRKDFRDKHVD
;
A
#
# COMPACT_ATOMS: atom_id res chain seq x y z
N MET A 1 -23.56 6.56 -40.77
CA MET A 1 -22.32 6.52 -39.94
C MET A 1 -22.57 7.35 -38.70
N ALA A 2 -22.96 6.72 -37.59
CA ALA A 2 -23.16 7.43 -36.33
C ALA A 2 -21.80 7.94 -35.85
N SER A 3 -21.70 9.24 -35.58
CA SER A 3 -20.53 9.83 -34.93
C SER A 3 -20.36 9.13 -33.58
N LYS A 4 -19.28 8.36 -33.43
CA LYS A 4 -18.81 7.96 -32.09
C LYS A 4 -18.45 9.26 -31.39
N GLY A 5 -19.37 9.77 -30.57
CA GLY A 5 -19.10 10.91 -29.70
C GLY A 5 -17.79 10.65 -28.96
N LYS A 6 -16.87 11.61 -28.99
CA LYS A 6 -15.64 11.58 -28.19
C LYS A 6 -16.08 11.28 -26.75
N LYS A 7 -15.78 10.08 -26.24
CA LYS A 7 -15.95 9.80 -24.81
C LYS A 7 -15.08 10.81 -24.07
N THR A 8 -15.70 11.71 -23.33
CA THR A 8 -14.98 12.64 -22.45
C THR A 8 -14.20 11.79 -21.46
N ASN A 9 -12.88 11.98 -21.43
CA ASN A 9 -12.03 11.32 -20.45
C ASN A 9 -12.26 11.98 -19.09
N ILE A 10 -13.05 11.32 -18.24
CA ILE A 10 -13.48 11.82 -16.93
C ILE A 10 -12.31 12.17 -16.00
N TYR A 11 -11.11 11.64 -16.28
CA TYR A 11 -9.93 11.84 -15.46
C TYR A 11 -9.19 13.15 -15.80
N GLU A 12 -9.46 13.78 -16.95
CA GLU A 12 -8.74 14.99 -17.40
C GLU A 12 -8.85 16.16 -16.43
N SER A 13 -9.95 16.24 -15.68
CA SER A 13 -10.19 17.30 -14.69
C SER A 13 -9.55 17.03 -13.32
N LEU A 14 -8.98 15.85 -13.08
CA LEU A 14 -8.41 15.52 -11.76
C LEU A 14 -7.17 16.35 -11.42
N LEU A 15 -6.37 16.73 -12.42
CA LEU A 15 -5.15 17.51 -12.22
C LEU A 15 -5.20 18.82 -12.99
N SER A 16 -5.04 19.92 -12.27
CA SER A 16 -4.85 21.23 -12.87
C SER A 16 -3.46 21.38 -13.51
N ARG A 17 -3.27 22.43 -14.30
CA ARG A 17 -1.94 22.77 -14.84
C ARG A 17 -0.92 23.06 -13.72
N GLU A 18 -1.37 23.64 -12.61
CA GLU A 18 -0.52 23.90 -11.44
C GLU A 18 -0.09 22.58 -10.78
N ASP A 19 -1.01 21.62 -10.62
CA ASP A 19 -0.70 20.30 -10.08
C ASP A 19 0.34 19.59 -10.95
N TRP A 20 0.15 19.59 -12.28
CA TRP A 20 1.14 19.05 -13.22
C TRP A 20 2.51 19.71 -13.09
N THR A 21 2.55 21.03 -12.91
CA THR A 21 3.80 21.77 -12.72
C THR A 21 4.52 21.28 -11.46
N LYS A 22 3.81 21.14 -10.33
CA LYS A 22 4.38 20.62 -9.07
C LYS A 22 4.88 19.18 -9.21
N ILE A 23 4.07 18.30 -9.83
CA ILE A 23 4.41 16.89 -10.06
C ILE A 23 5.71 16.78 -10.87
N ILE A 24 5.77 17.49 -12.00
CA ILE A 24 6.90 17.43 -12.91
C ILE A 24 8.13 18.02 -12.24
N ALA A 25 8.03 19.21 -11.65
CA ALA A 25 9.13 19.88 -10.99
C ALA A 25 9.77 19.00 -9.91
N LYS A 26 8.95 18.29 -9.13
CA LYS A 26 9.44 17.34 -8.12
C LYS A 26 10.16 16.14 -8.74
N LYS A 27 9.72 15.65 -9.90
CA LYS A 27 10.35 14.51 -10.60
C LYS A 27 11.69 14.86 -11.23
N ILE A 28 11.77 15.98 -11.94
CA ILE A 28 12.99 16.40 -12.66
C ILE A 28 13.90 17.32 -11.82
N LYS A 29 13.49 17.67 -10.60
CA LYS A 29 14.22 18.53 -9.65
C LYS A 29 14.55 19.93 -10.19
N THR A 30 13.72 20.48 -11.07
CA THR A 30 13.85 21.85 -11.59
C THR A 30 12.48 22.43 -11.91
N ASN A 31 12.35 23.77 -11.89
CA ASN A 31 11.15 24.49 -12.35
C ASN A 31 11.31 25.06 -13.77
N ASP A 32 12.46 24.80 -14.41
CA ASP A 32 12.86 25.43 -15.68
C ASP A 32 12.47 24.57 -16.89
N PHE A 33 11.17 24.50 -17.16
CA PHE A 33 10.60 23.69 -18.23
C PHE A 33 9.26 24.21 -18.75
N ASP A 34 8.95 23.88 -19.99
CA ASP A 34 7.61 24.03 -20.56
C ASP A 34 6.88 22.69 -20.61
N ILE A 35 5.61 22.68 -20.18
CA ILE A 35 4.71 21.54 -20.37
C ILE A 35 4.17 21.59 -21.81
N ILE A 36 4.58 20.63 -22.63
CA ILE A 36 4.10 20.48 -24.02
C ILE A 36 2.76 19.75 -24.04
N LYS A 37 2.70 18.61 -23.34
CA LYS A 37 1.52 17.73 -23.34
C LYS A 37 1.44 16.95 -22.04
N THR A 38 0.22 16.74 -21.58
CA THR A 38 -0.07 15.82 -20.48
C THR A 38 -1.20 14.85 -20.88
N SER A 39 -1.25 13.70 -20.23
CA SER A 39 -2.35 12.76 -20.36
C SER A 39 -2.52 12.00 -19.06
N ILE A 40 -3.77 11.80 -18.68
CA ILE A 40 -4.20 10.99 -17.54
C ILE A 40 -5.27 10.04 -18.06
N GLY A 41 -5.21 8.77 -17.70
CA GLY A 41 -6.20 7.78 -18.13
C GLY A 41 -6.13 6.52 -17.26
N PRO A 42 -7.06 5.58 -17.44
CA PRO A 42 -7.04 4.34 -16.67
C PRO A 42 -5.79 3.53 -17.00
N LEU A 43 -5.24 2.85 -16.00
CA LEU A 43 -4.07 1.98 -16.18
C LEU A 43 -4.40 0.74 -17.02
N SER A 44 -5.64 0.26 -16.94
CA SER A 44 -6.18 -0.88 -17.70
C SER A 44 -7.60 -0.58 -18.19
N GLU A 45 -8.04 -1.24 -19.26
CA GLU A 45 -9.44 -1.19 -19.69
C GLU A 45 -10.39 -1.90 -18.72
N GLU A 46 -9.86 -2.87 -17.96
CA GLU A 46 -10.58 -3.54 -16.88
C GLU A 46 -10.48 -2.74 -15.58
N GLN A 47 -11.50 -2.84 -14.73
CA GLN A 47 -11.46 -2.19 -13.42
C GLN A 47 -10.38 -2.83 -12.54
N LEU A 48 -9.30 -2.10 -12.32
CA LEU A 48 -8.25 -2.45 -11.37
C LEU A 48 -8.48 -1.68 -10.07
N GLY A 49 -8.50 -2.40 -8.95
CA GLY A 49 -8.65 -1.81 -7.62
C GLY A 49 -10.10 -1.64 -7.20
N PHE A 50 -10.41 -2.08 -5.97
CA PHE A 50 -11.70 -1.84 -5.32
C PHE A 50 -11.71 -0.50 -4.57
N MET A 51 -10.57 -0.10 -4.02
CA MET A 51 -10.44 1.07 -3.13
C MET A 51 -9.88 2.33 -3.80
N GLY A 52 -9.78 2.34 -5.13
CA GLY A 52 -9.31 3.49 -5.90
C GLY A 52 -9.15 3.15 -7.37
N ASP A 53 -9.24 4.17 -8.22
CA ASP A 53 -8.96 4.07 -9.65
C ASP A 53 -7.44 4.11 -9.86
N HIS A 54 -6.89 3.09 -10.51
CA HIS A 54 -5.48 3.05 -10.91
C HIS A 54 -5.31 3.73 -12.27
N LEU A 55 -4.47 4.76 -12.33
CA LEU A 55 -4.33 5.64 -13.48
C LEU A 55 -2.88 5.67 -13.98
N LYS A 56 -2.73 5.77 -15.31
CA LYS A 56 -1.47 6.06 -15.98
C LYS A 56 -1.41 7.54 -16.34
N LEU A 57 -0.34 8.19 -15.92
CA LEU A 57 -0.09 9.60 -16.17
C LEU A 57 1.18 9.74 -17.04
N THR A 58 1.09 10.56 -18.07
CA THR A 58 2.24 10.89 -18.93
C THR A 58 2.37 12.39 -19.13
N ALA A 59 3.59 12.89 -19.20
CA ALA A 59 3.89 14.27 -19.51
C ALA A 59 5.08 14.35 -20.48
N THR A 60 4.95 15.19 -21.50
CA THR A 60 6.05 15.61 -22.37
C THR A 60 6.42 17.04 -22.00
N VAL A 61 7.67 17.25 -21.62
CA VAL A 61 8.19 18.57 -21.23
C VAL A 61 9.43 18.93 -22.00
N LYS A 62 9.66 20.23 -22.19
CA LYS A 62 10.88 20.78 -22.80
C LYS A 62 11.68 21.50 -21.74
N LEU A 63 12.89 21.02 -21.46
CA LEU A 63 13.83 21.71 -20.58
C LEU A 63 14.39 22.95 -21.30
N HIS A 64 14.46 24.08 -20.60
CA HIS A 64 14.98 25.31 -21.18
C HIS A 64 16.51 25.25 -21.37
N GLU A 65 17.24 24.77 -20.36
CA GLU A 65 18.70 24.65 -20.39
C GLU A 65 19.20 23.69 -21.47
N GLU A 66 18.61 22.49 -21.56
CA GLU A 66 19.10 21.42 -22.45
C GLU A 66 18.50 21.48 -23.86
N LYS A 67 17.47 22.32 -24.09
CA LYS A 67 16.60 22.29 -25.29
C LYS A 67 16.10 20.89 -25.64
N LYS A 68 15.98 20.02 -24.64
CA LYS A 68 15.66 18.60 -24.76
C LYS A 68 14.23 18.34 -24.33
N GLU A 69 13.55 17.47 -25.08
CA GLU A 69 12.25 16.94 -24.67
C GLU A 69 12.41 15.69 -23.80
N LEU A 70 11.66 15.65 -22.71
CA LEU A 70 11.59 14.51 -21.80
C LEU A 70 10.16 13.96 -21.78
N ASN A 71 10.05 12.65 -21.88
CA ASN A 71 8.79 11.93 -21.66
C ASN A 71 8.80 11.29 -20.27
N LEU A 72 7.86 11.70 -19.44
CA LEU A 72 7.75 11.30 -18.05
C LEU A 72 6.53 10.41 -17.89
N ASN A 73 6.69 9.30 -17.15
CA ASN A 73 5.61 8.39 -16.77
C ASN A 73 5.41 8.41 -15.25
N PHE A 74 4.17 8.25 -14.83
CA PHE A 74 3.77 8.17 -13.43
C PHE A 74 2.63 7.17 -13.26
N PHE A 75 2.57 6.57 -12.08
CA PHE A 75 1.40 5.88 -11.59
C PHE A 75 0.59 6.84 -10.75
N SER A 76 -0.74 6.75 -10.78
CA SER A 76 -1.59 7.48 -9.85
C SER A 76 -2.71 6.60 -9.34
N LYS A 77 -3.06 6.80 -8.07
CA LYS A 77 -4.28 6.26 -7.46
C LYS A 77 -5.18 7.43 -7.14
N ALA A 78 -6.42 7.37 -7.59
CA ALA A 78 -7.44 8.38 -7.29
C ALA A 78 -8.63 7.72 -6.58
N LEU A 79 -9.42 8.52 -5.86
CA LEU A 79 -10.71 8.04 -5.38
C LEU A 79 -11.55 7.54 -6.57
N PRO A 80 -12.39 6.50 -6.39
CA PRO A 80 -13.21 5.97 -7.48
C PRO A 80 -14.04 7.07 -8.15
N GLN A 81 -13.92 7.21 -9.47
CA GLN A 81 -14.61 8.27 -10.24
C GLN A 81 -15.93 7.78 -10.86
N THR A 82 -16.01 6.49 -11.18
CA THR A 82 -17.15 5.92 -11.93
C THR A 82 -18.11 5.10 -11.06
N ASN A 83 -17.65 4.60 -9.93
CA ASN A 83 -18.42 3.71 -9.06
C ASN A 83 -18.72 4.39 -7.72
N ALA A 84 -19.93 4.93 -7.59
CA ALA A 84 -20.37 5.65 -6.39
C ALA A 84 -20.39 4.76 -5.13
N THR A 85 -20.71 3.47 -5.26
CA THR A 85 -20.71 2.53 -4.13
C THR A 85 -19.30 2.28 -3.62
N PHE A 86 -18.32 2.13 -4.52
CA PHE A 86 -16.92 1.98 -4.13
C PHE A 86 -16.40 3.25 -3.48
N ARG A 87 -16.77 4.40 -4.05
CA ARG A 87 -16.43 5.71 -3.49
C ARG A 87 -16.96 5.88 -2.06
N GLU A 88 -18.26 5.64 -1.86
CA GLU A 88 -18.90 5.71 -0.53
C GLU A 88 -18.23 4.77 0.46
N TYR A 89 -17.91 3.54 0.05
CA TYR A 89 -17.21 2.57 0.88
C TYR A 89 -15.84 3.11 1.32
N VAL A 90 -15.01 3.54 0.38
CA VAL A 90 -13.64 4.05 0.62
C VAL A 90 -13.66 5.29 1.51
N ASP A 91 -14.56 6.23 1.23
CA ASP A 91 -14.72 7.45 2.03
C ASP A 91 -15.13 7.10 3.46
N THR A 92 -16.07 6.15 3.64
CA THR A 92 -16.58 5.76 4.96
C THR A 92 -15.53 5.04 5.80
N ILE A 93 -14.75 4.13 5.22
CA ILE A 93 -13.68 3.43 5.95
C ILE A 93 -12.41 4.28 6.09
N GLY A 94 -12.31 5.41 5.38
CA GLY A 94 -11.17 6.33 5.46
C GLY A 94 -9.87 5.79 4.89
N ALA A 95 -9.90 4.74 4.06
CA ALA A 95 -8.70 4.09 3.51
C ALA A 95 -7.83 5.07 2.70
N PHE A 96 -8.44 5.89 1.86
CA PHE A 96 -7.71 6.88 1.05
C PHE A 96 -7.14 8.04 1.88
N VAL A 97 -7.80 8.40 2.99
CA VAL A 97 -7.28 9.39 3.96
C VAL A 97 -5.98 8.89 4.59
N LYS A 98 -5.91 7.59 4.91
CA LYS A 98 -4.69 6.98 5.46
C LYS A 98 -3.55 6.99 4.44
N GLU A 99 -3.84 6.60 3.20
CA GLU A 99 -2.81 6.53 2.15
C GLU A 99 -2.31 7.92 1.74
N THR A 100 -3.19 8.90 1.57
CA THR A 100 -2.80 10.29 1.27
C THR A 100 -1.99 10.91 2.40
N GLY A 101 -2.42 10.72 3.66
CA GLY A 101 -1.71 11.21 4.84
C GLY A 101 -0.37 10.50 5.08
N PHE A 102 -0.26 9.22 4.70
CA PHE A 102 1.02 8.52 4.69
C PHE A 102 2.02 9.25 3.77
N PHE A 103 1.67 9.42 2.50
CA PHE A 103 2.58 10.00 1.53
C PHE A 103 2.80 11.50 1.72
N ALA A 104 1.82 12.24 2.22
CA ALA A 104 1.91 13.68 2.45
C ALA A 104 2.68 14.04 3.73
N ASP A 105 2.48 13.28 4.81
CA ASP A 105 2.92 13.70 6.15
C ASP A 105 3.85 12.69 6.84
N LEU A 106 3.51 11.40 6.86
CA LEU A 106 4.26 10.41 7.63
C LEU A 106 5.54 9.98 6.91
N LEU A 107 5.47 9.64 5.63
CA LEU A 107 6.62 9.22 4.83
C LEU A 107 7.72 10.30 4.82
N PRO A 108 7.45 11.60 4.58
CA PRO A 108 8.48 12.63 4.69
C PRO A 108 9.15 12.69 6.08
N ASP A 109 8.40 12.44 7.16
CA ASP A 109 8.95 12.42 8.52
C ASP A 109 9.81 11.18 8.77
N LEU A 110 9.43 10.01 8.24
CA LEU A 110 10.27 8.81 8.23
C LEU A 110 11.56 9.09 7.43
N ASN A 111 11.46 9.84 6.33
CA ASN A 111 12.59 10.10 5.45
C ASN A 111 13.71 10.95 6.07
N LYS A 112 13.40 11.74 7.11
CA LYS A 112 14.37 12.60 7.79
C LYS A 112 15.54 11.84 8.42
N TYR A 113 15.35 10.56 8.75
CA TYR A 113 16.32 9.78 9.53
C TYR A 113 16.78 8.51 8.81
N ILE A 114 16.58 8.44 7.50
CA ILE A 114 17.04 7.32 6.70
C ILE A 114 18.56 7.23 6.79
N ILE A 115 19.03 6.03 7.11
CA ILE A 115 20.44 5.68 7.05
C ILE A 115 20.78 5.46 5.57
N LYS A 116 21.32 6.50 4.92
CA LYS A 116 21.83 6.38 3.55
C LYS A 116 22.93 5.31 3.52
N LYS A 117 22.78 4.31 2.64
CA LYS A 117 23.83 3.31 2.41
C LYS A 117 25.09 3.92 1.79
N ASN A 118 24.94 5.01 1.04
CA ASN A 118 26.03 5.80 0.48
C ASN A 118 25.73 7.30 0.67
N ALA A 119 26.63 8.03 1.33
CA ALA A 119 26.47 9.46 1.56
C ALA A 119 26.49 10.29 0.25
N ASP A 120 27.16 9.77 -0.79
CA ASP A 120 27.41 10.45 -2.06
C ASP A 120 26.30 10.26 -3.11
N ILE A 121 25.29 9.42 -2.84
CA ILE A 121 24.15 9.27 -3.74
C ILE A 121 23.06 10.24 -3.28
N GLU A 122 22.62 11.11 -4.20
CA GLU A 122 21.36 11.86 -4.06
C GLU A 122 20.14 10.92 -4.17
N ASP A 123 20.08 9.95 -3.27
CA ASP A 123 18.91 9.11 -3.08
C ASP A 123 17.95 9.83 -2.13
N ASP A 124 16.66 9.82 -2.45
CA ASP A 124 15.58 10.31 -1.56
C ASP A 124 15.31 9.34 -0.40
N GLY A 125 16.13 8.30 -0.33
CA GLY A 125 16.54 7.63 0.89
C GLY A 125 15.79 6.34 1.13
N ASN A 126 14.50 6.25 0.78
CA ASN A 126 13.73 5.05 1.09
C ASN A 126 13.80 4.05 -0.04
N THR A 127 14.57 2.99 0.18
CA THR A 127 14.67 1.86 -0.75
C THR A 127 13.48 0.90 -0.66
N TRP A 128 12.60 1.07 0.34
CA TRP A 128 11.51 0.14 0.63
C TRP A 128 10.16 0.50 0.01
N THR A 129 9.97 1.70 -0.56
CA THR A 129 8.71 2.10 -1.21
C THR A 129 8.96 2.95 -2.47
N CYS A 130 7.90 3.36 -3.16
CA CYS A 130 7.96 4.24 -4.32
C CYS A 130 8.03 5.73 -3.91
N LYS A 131 8.53 6.56 -4.82
CA LYS A 131 8.54 8.02 -4.63
C LYS A 131 7.14 8.57 -4.77
N CYS A 132 6.76 9.52 -3.92
CA CYS A 132 5.54 10.31 -4.10
C CYS A 132 5.86 11.68 -4.70
N TYR A 133 5.28 11.99 -5.85
CA TYR A 133 5.43 13.29 -6.51
C TYR A 133 4.34 14.29 -6.14
N PHE A 134 3.16 13.80 -5.76
CA PHE A 134 2.04 14.67 -5.38
C PHE A 134 0.99 13.88 -4.58
N SER A 135 0.36 14.53 -3.61
CA SER A 135 -0.72 13.95 -2.80
C SER A 135 -1.75 15.02 -2.48
N ARG A 136 -3.02 14.70 -2.68
CA ARG A 136 -4.22 15.49 -2.35
C ARG A 136 -5.29 14.51 -1.83
N PRO A 137 -6.30 14.94 -1.04
CA PRO A 137 -7.29 14.02 -0.48
C PRO A 137 -8.07 13.12 -1.46
N ASP A 138 -8.00 13.36 -2.77
CA ASP A 138 -8.69 12.61 -3.82
C ASP A 138 -7.75 11.97 -4.87
N ILE A 139 -6.45 12.28 -4.85
CA ILE A 139 -5.47 11.75 -5.80
C ILE A 139 -4.04 11.72 -5.25
N ILE A 140 -3.32 10.65 -5.54
CA ILE A 140 -1.89 10.48 -5.24
C ILE A 140 -1.16 10.17 -6.55
N VAL A 141 -0.02 10.82 -6.79
CA VAL A 141 0.84 10.59 -7.96
C VAL A 141 2.19 10.06 -7.48
N LEU A 142 2.51 8.85 -7.91
CA LEU A 142 3.64 8.04 -7.46
C LEU A 142 4.59 7.71 -8.62
N GLU A 143 5.77 7.22 -8.26
CA GLU A 143 6.69 6.60 -9.20
C GLU A 143 6.07 5.36 -9.83
N ASP A 144 6.10 5.33 -11.17
CA ASP A 144 5.81 4.15 -11.93
C ASP A 144 6.97 3.17 -11.77
N LEU A 145 6.83 2.22 -10.85
CA LEU A 145 7.82 1.19 -10.57
C LEU A 145 8.10 0.30 -11.80
N THR A 146 7.10 0.10 -12.67
CA THR A 146 7.27 -0.69 -13.90
C THR A 146 8.23 0.00 -14.87
N ALA A 147 8.19 1.33 -14.93
CA ALA A 147 9.07 2.12 -15.79
C ALA A 147 10.56 2.06 -15.36
N ILE A 148 10.84 1.68 -14.12
CA ILE A 148 12.21 1.51 -13.59
C ILE A 148 12.60 0.05 -13.37
N GLY A 149 11.91 -0.88 -14.04
CA GLY A 149 12.29 -2.28 -14.14
C GLY A 149 11.80 -3.18 -13.00
N PHE A 150 10.98 -2.66 -12.09
CA PHE A 150 10.31 -3.50 -11.10
C PHE A 150 9.08 -4.19 -11.71
N LYS A 151 8.76 -5.37 -11.19
CA LYS A 151 7.63 -6.20 -11.62
C LYS A 151 6.99 -6.86 -10.40
N GLN A 152 5.68 -7.02 -10.42
CA GLN A 152 4.99 -7.89 -9.48
C GLN A 152 5.19 -9.35 -9.91
N VAL A 153 5.07 -10.27 -8.95
CA VAL A 153 4.89 -11.70 -9.25
C VAL A 153 3.48 -11.93 -9.81
N GLU A 154 3.27 -13.04 -10.51
CA GLU A 154 1.93 -13.37 -11.02
C GLU A 154 0.94 -13.55 -9.86
N ASP A 155 -0.31 -13.10 -10.04
CA ASP A 155 -1.34 -13.19 -9.00
C ASP A 155 -1.51 -14.64 -8.53
N ARG A 156 -1.64 -14.83 -7.22
CA ARG A 156 -1.75 -16.13 -6.53
C ARG A 156 -0.51 -17.04 -6.61
N GLN A 157 0.60 -16.55 -7.15
CA GLN A 157 1.87 -17.26 -7.05
C GLN A 157 2.42 -17.14 -5.61
N ALA A 158 2.76 -18.28 -5.02
CA ALA A 158 3.43 -18.28 -3.73
C ALA A 158 4.88 -17.83 -3.90
N LEU A 159 5.36 -17.00 -2.96
CA LEU A 159 6.75 -16.57 -2.92
C LEU A 159 7.66 -17.72 -2.48
N ASP A 160 8.83 -17.78 -3.11
CA ASP A 160 9.93 -18.66 -2.68
C ASP A 160 10.79 -17.99 -1.59
N TYR A 161 11.83 -18.71 -1.18
CA TYR A 161 12.73 -18.27 -0.11
C TYR A 161 13.40 -16.93 -0.43
N ASP A 162 13.92 -16.75 -1.64
CA ASP A 162 14.67 -15.54 -2.01
C ASP A 162 13.76 -14.32 -2.06
N HIS A 163 12.53 -14.47 -2.55
CA HIS A 163 11.51 -13.43 -2.51
C HIS A 163 11.13 -13.07 -1.06
N CYS A 164 10.91 -14.06 -0.20
CA CYS A 164 10.63 -13.81 1.21
C CYS A 164 11.78 -13.05 1.89
N ILE A 165 13.04 -13.42 1.64
CA ILE A 165 14.20 -12.71 2.19
C ILE A 165 14.26 -11.26 1.69
N ALA A 166 13.98 -11.00 0.41
CA ALA A 166 13.95 -9.65 -0.13
C ALA A 166 12.89 -8.77 0.56
N VAL A 167 11.69 -9.31 0.78
CA VAL A 167 10.60 -8.57 1.45
C VAL A 167 10.87 -8.40 2.95
N LEU A 168 11.42 -9.40 3.64
CA LEU A 168 11.75 -9.29 5.06
C LEU A 168 12.82 -8.22 5.33
N LYS A 169 13.77 -8.01 4.39
CA LYS A 169 14.72 -6.88 4.46
C LYS A 169 13.99 -5.54 4.34
N VAL A 170 13.04 -5.44 3.42
CA VAL A 170 12.18 -4.25 3.26
C VAL A 170 11.38 -3.97 4.53
N LEU A 171 10.77 -5.00 5.13
CA LEU A 171 10.04 -4.85 6.39
C LEU A 171 10.96 -4.43 7.53
N ALA A 172 12.18 -4.97 7.60
CA ALA A 172 13.16 -4.53 8.60
C ALA A 172 13.47 -3.03 8.47
N ASP A 173 13.73 -2.54 7.25
CA ASP A 173 13.98 -1.12 6.99
C ASP A 173 12.75 -0.26 7.33
N TYR A 174 11.56 -0.70 6.92
CA TYR A 174 10.29 -0.01 7.17
C TYR A 174 9.97 0.08 8.67
N HIS A 175 10.03 -1.03 9.40
CA HIS A 175 9.81 -1.07 10.84
C HIS A 175 10.85 -0.24 11.59
N ALA A 176 12.13 -0.36 11.22
CA ALA A 176 13.20 0.41 11.83
C ALA A 176 13.02 1.92 11.61
N SER A 177 12.55 2.35 10.43
CA SER A 177 12.28 3.77 10.16
C SER A 177 11.29 4.37 11.17
N SER A 178 10.27 3.59 11.54
CA SER A 178 9.27 4.01 12.51
C SER A 178 9.86 4.12 13.93
N ILE A 179 10.69 3.16 14.33
CA ILE A 179 11.38 3.16 15.63
C ILE A 179 12.35 4.35 15.72
N ILE A 180 13.14 4.59 14.68
CA ILE A 180 14.11 5.67 14.63
C ILE A 180 13.40 7.02 14.75
N LEU A 181 12.30 7.23 14.02
CA LEU A 181 11.50 8.45 14.13
C LEU A 181 11.03 8.66 15.57
N GLU A 182 10.50 7.63 16.21
CA GLU A 182 10.03 7.71 17.60
C GLU A 182 11.13 8.07 18.60
N GLU A 183 12.29 7.42 18.49
CA GLU A 183 13.43 7.68 19.37
C GLU A 183 14.00 9.09 19.19
N LYS A 184 14.12 9.55 17.93
CA LYS A 184 14.64 10.88 17.62
C LYS A 184 13.70 11.97 18.13
N GLN A 185 12.39 11.80 17.95
CA GLN A 185 11.38 12.73 18.46
C GLN A 185 11.33 12.75 19.99
N THR A 186 11.39 11.58 20.63
CA THR A 186 11.45 11.49 22.11
C THR A 186 12.63 12.27 22.67
N LYS A 187 13.81 12.10 22.06
CA LYS A 187 15.03 12.83 22.43
C LYS A 187 14.90 14.34 22.17
N ALA A 188 14.41 14.73 21.00
CA ALA A 188 14.28 16.14 20.61
C ALA A 188 13.32 16.91 21.53
N MET A 189 12.25 16.26 22.01
CA MET A 189 11.29 16.88 22.92
C MET A 189 11.72 16.85 24.39
N ASN A 190 12.85 16.22 24.72
CA ASN A 190 13.28 15.94 26.10
C ASN A 190 12.13 15.36 26.95
N ALA A 191 11.31 14.49 26.34
CA ALA A 191 10.06 14.05 26.90
C ALA A 191 10.29 12.95 27.95
N LYS A 192 9.60 13.06 29.09
CA LYS A 192 9.59 12.00 30.12
C LYS A 192 8.87 10.73 29.66
N LYS A 193 7.91 10.88 28.74
CA LYS A 193 7.17 9.79 28.09
C LYS A 193 7.75 9.59 26.69
N THR A 194 7.95 8.33 26.30
CA THR A 194 8.29 7.97 24.93
C THR A 194 7.22 8.47 23.96
N TYR A 195 7.65 9.25 22.98
CA TYR A 195 6.82 9.62 21.84
C TYR A 195 6.63 8.39 20.95
N THR A 196 5.39 8.15 20.56
CA THR A 196 5.02 7.14 19.58
C THR A 196 4.52 7.82 18.31
N ILE A 197 4.68 7.16 17.17
CA ILE A 197 4.09 7.64 15.91
C ILE A 197 2.56 7.76 16.07
N PHE A 198 1.95 6.88 16.87
CA PHE A 198 0.53 6.96 17.18
C PHE A 198 0.12 8.26 17.89
N ASP A 199 0.99 8.86 18.72
CA ASP A 199 0.67 10.13 19.41
C ASP A 199 0.45 11.28 18.41
N LYS A 200 1.17 11.30 17.27
CA LYS A 200 1.01 12.35 16.22
C LYS A 200 0.08 11.93 15.08
N TYR A 201 0.10 10.66 14.69
CA TYR A 201 -0.53 10.16 13.47
C TYR A 201 -1.73 9.24 13.72
N SER A 202 -2.35 9.30 14.91
CA SER A 202 -3.55 8.52 15.22
C SER A 202 -4.70 8.74 14.23
N ASN A 203 -4.78 9.92 13.62
CA ASN A 203 -5.76 10.26 12.57
C ASN A 203 -5.58 9.51 11.26
N ILE A 204 -4.46 8.80 11.06
CA ILE A 204 -4.20 7.95 9.87
C ILE A 204 -3.78 6.52 10.25
N LEU A 205 -3.85 6.15 11.53
CA LEU A 205 -3.50 4.82 12.06
C LEU A 205 -4.68 4.12 12.76
N PHE A 206 -5.90 4.59 12.51
CA PHE A 206 -7.12 3.93 12.95
C PHE A 206 -7.40 2.66 12.13
N GLU A 207 -8.14 1.71 12.70
CA GLU A 207 -8.52 0.47 12.01
C GLU A 207 -9.65 0.71 11.01
N THR A 208 -9.52 0.19 9.79
CA THR A 208 -10.44 0.41 8.67
C THR A 208 -11.35 -0.80 8.41
N GLU A 209 -10.86 -2.02 8.65
CA GLU A 209 -11.49 -3.26 8.19
C GLU A 209 -12.01 -4.09 9.36
N TRP A 210 -11.16 -4.33 10.36
CA TRP A 210 -11.46 -5.25 11.46
C TRP A 210 -12.17 -4.52 12.61
N VAL A 211 -13.40 -4.08 12.38
CA VAL A 211 -14.20 -3.38 13.39
C VAL A 211 -15.52 -4.08 13.70
N THR A 212 -15.96 -3.96 14.94
CA THR A 212 -17.23 -4.54 15.43
C THR A 212 -18.35 -3.51 15.56
N THR A 213 -18.10 -2.24 15.21
CA THR A 213 -19.10 -1.17 15.26
C THR A 213 -20.24 -1.48 14.29
N GLU A 214 -21.47 -1.53 14.79
CA GLU A 214 -22.64 -1.80 13.97
C GLU A 214 -22.80 -0.73 12.88
N GLY A 215 -23.20 -1.15 11.67
CA GLY A 215 -23.35 -0.26 10.52
C GLY A 215 -22.05 0.10 9.79
N HIS A 216 -20.88 -0.01 10.44
CA HIS A 216 -19.60 0.27 9.80
C HIS A 216 -19.32 -0.70 8.64
N PRO A 217 -18.81 -0.23 7.47
CA PRO A 217 -18.56 -1.10 6.32
C PRO A 217 -17.59 -2.25 6.63
N GLY A 218 -16.56 -2.03 7.43
CA GLY A 218 -15.66 -3.08 7.92
C GLY A 218 -16.38 -4.21 8.68
N ASN A 219 -17.34 -3.89 9.55
CA ASN A 219 -18.16 -4.91 10.24
C ASN A 219 -19.04 -5.69 9.24
N LYS A 220 -19.66 -4.99 8.27
CA LYS A 220 -20.44 -5.65 7.21
C LYS A 220 -19.56 -6.59 6.38
N PHE A 221 -18.33 -6.19 6.08
CA PHE A 221 -17.35 -7.01 5.36
C PHE A 221 -16.94 -8.24 6.17
N LEU A 222 -16.68 -8.07 7.47
CA LEU A 222 -16.37 -9.17 8.39
C LEU A 222 -17.50 -10.20 8.43
N ASN A 223 -18.74 -9.76 8.65
CA ASN A 223 -19.91 -10.66 8.69
C ASN A 223 -20.15 -11.36 7.34
N SER A 224 -19.93 -10.67 6.23
CA SER A 224 -20.02 -11.26 4.89
C SER A 224 -18.94 -12.31 4.67
N SER A 225 -17.72 -12.05 5.14
CA SER A 225 -16.59 -12.97 5.07
C SER A 225 -16.83 -14.24 5.88
N VAL A 226 -17.40 -14.12 7.08
CA VAL A 226 -17.81 -15.27 7.91
C VAL A 226 -18.80 -16.16 7.17
N LYS A 227 -19.88 -15.58 6.62
CA LYS A 227 -20.88 -16.33 5.83
C LYS A 227 -20.27 -17.01 4.60
N GLY A 228 -19.35 -16.31 3.92
CA GLY A 228 -18.61 -16.85 2.79
C GLY A 228 -17.78 -18.06 3.19
N MET A 229 -17.05 -17.97 4.31
CA MET A 229 -16.23 -19.05 4.85
C MET A 229 -17.07 -20.27 5.23
N GLU A 230 -18.17 -20.08 5.95
CA GLU A 230 -19.12 -21.16 6.27
C GLU A 230 -19.63 -21.87 5.01
N THR A 231 -19.95 -21.09 3.98
CA THR A 231 -20.43 -21.62 2.70
C THR A 231 -19.34 -22.44 2.01
N ILE A 232 -18.11 -21.94 1.94
CA ILE A 232 -16.97 -22.67 1.35
C ILE A 232 -16.76 -24.00 2.08
N VAL A 233 -16.70 -23.97 3.42
CA VAL A 233 -16.45 -25.18 4.24
C VAL A 233 -17.53 -26.23 4.01
N LYS A 234 -18.79 -25.83 3.85
CA LYS A 234 -19.90 -26.74 3.53
C LYS A 234 -19.66 -27.55 2.24
N TYR A 235 -18.98 -26.96 1.26
CA TYR A 235 -18.68 -27.62 -0.02
C TYR A 235 -17.32 -28.32 -0.05
N LEU A 236 -16.48 -28.18 0.99
CA LEU A 236 -15.19 -28.87 1.04
C LEU A 236 -15.40 -30.38 1.30
N PRO A 237 -14.87 -31.27 0.44
CA PRO A 237 -15.14 -32.72 0.53
C PRO A 237 -14.80 -33.36 1.88
N ASN A 238 -13.74 -32.89 2.53
CA ASN A 238 -13.21 -33.45 3.77
C ASN A 238 -13.78 -32.79 5.04
N TYR A 239 -14.48 -31.66 4.93
CA TYR A 239 -14.98 -30.89 6.07
C TYR A 239 -16.51 -30.83 6.07
N GLY A 240 -17.13 -30.47 4.95
CA GLY A 240 -18.59 -30.33 4.86
C GLY A 240 -19.36 -31.65 4.95
N LYS A 241 -18.73 -32.80 4.63
CA LYS A 241 -19.34 -34.13 4.76
C LYS A 241 -19.29 -34.71 6.17
N ASN A 242 -18.45 -34.17 7.05
CA ASN A 242 -18.38 -34.56 8.45
C ASN A 242 -19.16 -33.53 9.28
N TYR A 243 -20.35 -33.93 9.74
CA TYR A 243 -21.27 -33.04 10.46
C TYR A 243 -20.63 -32.41 11.70
N GLU A 244 -19.87 -33.19 12.49
CA GLU A 244 -19.23 -32.69 13.72
C GLU A 244 -18.15 -31.64 13.41
N ASN A 245 -17.31 -31.87 12.38
CA ASN A 245 -16.30 -30.90 11.95
C ASN A 245 -16.95 -29.61 11.42
N PHE A 246 -18.01 -29.74 10.61
CA PHE A 246 -18.72 -28.60 10.07
C PHE A 246 -19.39 -27.77 11.17
N LYS A 247 -20.05 -28.44 12.13
CA LYS A 247 -20.70 -27.79 13.27
C LYS A 247 -19.68 -27.05 14.15
N LEU A 248 -18.54 -27.68 14.45
CA LEU A 248 -17.46 -27.02 15.21
C LEU A 248 -16.97 -25.75 14.51
N ILE A 249 -16.78 -25.79 13.18
CA ILE A 249 -16.35 -24.62 12.42
C ILE A 249 -17.42 -23.52 12.47
N GLN A 250 -18.71 -23.85 12.30
CA GLN A 250 -19.80 -22.87 12.42
C GLN A 250 -19.84 -22.21 13.81
N GLU A 251 -19.67 -23.01 14.87
CA GLU A 251 -19.66 -22.50 16.25
C GLU A 251 -18.47 -21.58 16.53
N LYS A 252 -17.34 -21.76 15.84
CA LYS A 252 -16.08 -21.05 16.14
C LYS A 252 -15.72 -19.93 15.15
N VAL A 253 -16.13 -20.02 13.89
CA VAL A 253 -15.68 -19.11 12.83
C VAL A 253 -16.01 -17.65 13.13
N THR A 254 -17.19 -17.39 13.70
CA THR A 254 -17.60 -16.05 14.11
C THR A 254 -16.69 -15.50 15.20
N ASP A 255 -16.41 -16.30 16.24
CA ASP A 255 -15.58 -15.88 17.37
C ASP A 255 -14.12 -15.66 16.95
N VAL A 256 -13.57 -16.58 16.16
CA VAL A 256 -12.21 -16.46 15.59
C VAL A 256 -12.09 -15.23 14.70
N SER A 257 -13.11 -14.95 13.88
CA SER A 257 -13.09 -13.78 13.00
C SER A 257 -13.18 -12.48 13.80
N LYS A 258 -14.01 -12.43 14.85
CA LYS A 258 -14.11 -11.26 15.74
C LYS A 258 -12.86 -11.06 16.59
N MET A 259 -12.15 -12.14 16.95
CA MET A 259 -10.87 -12.05 17.66
C MET A 259 -9.84 -11.21 16.88
N MET A 260 -9.90 -11.20 15.54
CA MET A 260 -9.02 -10.35 14.73
C MET A 260 -9.16 -8.87 15.07
N CYS A 261 -10.37 -8.40 15.40
CA CYS A 261 -10.61 -7.01 15.81
C CYS A 261 -9.83 -6.61 17.07
N ASP A 262 -9.47 -7.58 17.92
CA ASP A 262 -8.62 -7.34 19.09
C ASP A 262 -7.12 -7.50 18.76
N VAL A 263 -6.77 -8.46 17.90
CA VAL A 263 -5.38 -8.71 17.47
C VAL A 263 -4.77 -7.52 16.74
N VAL A 264 -5.56 -6.80 15.94
CA VAL A 264 -5.08 -5.63 15.18
C VAL A 264 -4.94 -4.36 16.01
N LYS A 265 -5.34 -4.37 17.29
CA LYS A 265 -5.16 -3.21 18.17
C LYS A 265 -3.68 -3.06 18.56
N PRO A 266 -3.20 -1.82 18.79
CA PRO A 266 -1.86 -1.61 19.32
C PRO A 266 -1.61 -2.41 20.59
N SER A 267 -0.48 -3.12 20.65
CA SER A 267 -0.11 -3.89 21.82
C SER A 267 0.25 -2.98 22.98
N LYS A 268 -0.22 -3.31 24.18
CA LYS A 268 0.22 -2.67 25.43
C LYS A 268 1.45 -3.34 26.05
N LYS A 269 1.84 -4.50 25.52
CA LYS A 269 2.91 -5.35 26.07
C LYS A 269 4.17 -5.35 25.20
N TYR A 270 3.98 -5.50 23.89
CA TYR A 270 5.07 -5.60 22.93
C TYR A 270 5.28 -4.26 22.22
N ARG A 271 6.53 -4.02 21.78
CA ARG A 271 6.89 -2.84 21.00
C ARG A 271 6.07 -2.82 19.70
N ASN A 272 5.31 -1.76 19.49
CA ASN A 272 4.64 -1.53 18.22
C ASN A 272 5.56 -0.77 17.26
N VAL A 273 5.33 -0.98 15.97
CA VAL A 273 5.95 -0.29 14.85
C VAL A 273 4.85 0.10 13.86
N LEU A 274 5.22 0.89 12.86
CA LEU A 274 4.35 1.12 11.72
C LEU A 274 4.34 -0.15 10.84
N CYS A 275 3.16 -0.74 10.67
CA CYS A 275 2.90 -1.86 9.75
C CYS A 275 2.10 -1.35 8.55
N GLN A 276 2.34 -1.90 7.36
CA GLN A 276 1.62 -1.60 6.12
C GLN A 276 0.22 -2.24 6.14
N GLY A 277 0.08 -3.44 6.71
CA GLY A 277 -1.20 -4.02 7.12
C GLY A 277 -1.94 -4.88 6.09
N ASP A 278 -1.56 -4.87 4.82
CA ASP A 278 -2.11 -5.74 3.77
C ASP A 278 -1.00 -6.21 2.82
N LEU A 279 -0.01 -6.90 3.38
CA LEU A 279 1.19 -7.27 2.63
C LEU A 279 0.97 -8.57 1.84
N THR A 280 0.19 -8.46 0.78
CA THR A 280 -0.03 -9.51 -0.23
C THR A 280 0.97 -9.38 -1.38
N VAL A 281 1.09 -10.42 -2.20
CA VAL A 281 1.96 -10.41 -3.40
C VAL A 281 1.65 -9.26 -4.37
N ASN A 282 0.41 -8.81 -4.40
CA ASN A 282 -0.05 -7.70 -5.25
C ASN A 282 0.45 -6.34 -4.74
N ASN A 283 0.84 -6.22 -3.47
CA ASN A 283 1.33 -4.96 -2.90
C ASN A 283 2.87 -4.93 -2.83
N ILE A 284 3.54 -5.82 -3.56
CA ILE A 284 5.00 -5.96 -3.58
C ILE A 284 5.52 -5.96 -5.01
N PHE A 285 6.47 -5.08 -5.28
CA PHE A 285 7.22 -5.02 -6.52
C PHE A 285 8.64 -5.53 -6.33
N PHE A 286 9.13 -6.33 -7.26
CA PHE A 286 10.49 -6.89 -7.24
C PHE A 286 11.29 -6.42 -8.44
N LYS A 287 12.59 -6.20 -8.23
CA LYS A 287 13.56 -6.08 -9.31
C LYS A 287 14.42 -7.34 -9.32
N TYR A 288 14.77 -7.82 -10.51
CA TYR A 288 15.46 -9.09 -10.69
C TYR A 288 16.85 -8.90 -11.28
N LYS A 289 17.73 -9.89 -11.08
CA LYS A 289 18.94 -10.03 -11.89
C LYS A 289 18.59 -10.30 -13.36
N ASP A 290 19.61 -10.30 -14.21
CA ASP A 290 19.49 -10.64 -15.64
C ASP A 290 18.93 -12.05 -15.88
N ASP A 291 18.96 -12.93 -14.87
CA ASP A 291 18.32 -14.26 -14.92
C ASP A 291 16.78 -14.21 -14.90
N GLY A 292 16.19 -13.05 -14.58
CA GLY A 292 14.76 -12.83 -14.50
C GLY A 292 14.05 -13.57 -13.36
N LYS A 293 14.78 -14.17 -12.42
CA LYS A 293 14.25 -15.03 -11.35
C LYS A 293 14.72 -14.65 -9.96
N THR A 294 15.96 -14.20 -9.82
CA THR A 294 16.53 -13.88 -8.51
C THR A 294 16.18 -12.44 -8.11
N PRO A 295 15.36 -12.21 -7.07
CA PRO A 295 15.03 -10.86 -6.62
C PRO A 295 16.24 -10.19 -5.97
N VAL A 296 16.54 -8.96 -6.37
CA VAL A 296 17.64 -8.14 -5.83
C VAL A 296 17.14 -6.95 -5.02
N GLU A 297 15.96 -6.44 -5.35
CA GLU A 297 15.30 -5.36 -4.62
C GLU A 297 13.81 -5.67 -4.52
N ALA A 298 13.19 -5.23 -3.44
CA ALA A 298 11.74 -5.26 -3.27
C ALA A 298 11.26 -3.88 -2.82
N ARG A 299 10.03 -3.53 -3.17
CA ARG A 299 9.34 -2.32 -2.71
C ARG A 299 7.90 -2.65 -2.37
N ILE A 300 7.44 -2.13 -1.25
CA ILE A 300 6.06 -2.25 -0.79
C ILE A 300 5.27 -1.00 -1.16
N ILE A 301 4.01 -1.19 -1.54
CA ILE A 301 3.07 -0.15 -1.93
C ILE A 301 1.74 -0.31 -1.19
N ASP A 302 0.79 0.59 -1.49
CA ASP A 302 -0.57 0.62 -0.97
C ASP A 302 -0.64 0.70 0.57
N PHE A 303 -0.60 1.91 1.11
CA PHE A 303 -0.56 2.14 2.56
C PHE A 303 -1.95 2.48 3.14
N GLN A 304 -3.02 1.99 2.50
CA GLN A 304 -4.40 2.39 2.85
C GLN A 304 -4.92 1.75 4.16
N VAL A 305 -4.29 0.66 4.63
CA VAL A 305 -4.71 -0.08 5.84
C VAL A 305 -3.62 -0.22 6.89
N MET A 306 -2.69 0.74 6.96
CA MET A 306 -1.60 0.76 7.95
C MET A 306 -2.09 0.59 9.40
N ARG A 307 -1.25 -0.03 10.23
CA ARG A 307 -1.54 -0.27 11.65
C ARG A 307 -0.34 0.08 12.52
N TYR A 308 -0.58 0.39 13.79
CA TYR A 308 0.47 0.50 14.80
C TYR A 308 0.48 -0.76 15.66
N ASN A 309 1.27 -1.76 15.28
CA ASN A 309 1.21 -3.12 15.83
C ASN A 309 2.60 -3.69 16.06
N PRO A 310 2.75 -4.83 16.78
CA PRO A 310 4.03 -5.51 16.89
C PRO A 310 4.58 -5.91 15.52
N PRO A 311 5.90 -5.80 15.27
CA PRO A 311 6.50 -6.14 13.97
C PRO A 311 6.27 -7.61 13.60
N SER A 312 6.25 -8.49 14.60
CA SER A 312 5.95 -9.92 14.42
C SER A 312 4.58 -10.17 13.82
N SER A 313 3.58 -9.32 14.09
CA SER A 313 2.24 -9.48 13.55
C SER A 313 2.24 -9.32 12.02
N GLU A 314 2.97 -8.34 11.49
CA GLU A 314 3.09 -8.14 10.04
C GLU A 314 3.93 -9.23 9.37
N VAL A 315 5.04 -9.64 9.99
CA VAL A 315 5.88 -10.73 9.47
C VAL A 315 5.10 -12.04 9.38
N LEU A 316 4.33 -12.39 10.42
CA LEU A 316 3.50 -13.60 10.42
C LEU A 316 2.37 -13.48 9.39
N TRP A 317 1.72 -12.32 9.30
CA TRP A 317 0.68 -12.06 8.30
C TRP A 317 1.21 -12.25 6.88
N PHE A 318 2.33 -11.61 6.55
CA PHE A 318 3.02 -11.75 5.27
C PHE A 318 3.31 -13.22 4.95
N LEU A 319 4.02 -13.93 5.83
CA LEU A 319 4.43 -15.31 5.58
C LEU A 319 3.21 -16.23 5.38
N HIS A 320 2.12 -16.02 6.11
CA HIS A 320 0.92 -16.85 5.96
C HIS A 320 0.12 -16.57 4.69
N LEU A 321 0.12 -15.34 4.18
CA LEU A 321 -0.61 -14.97 2.97
C LEU A 321 0.12 -15.33 1.68
N VAL A 322 1.45 -15.25 1.68
CA VAL A 322 2.23 -15.32 0.43
C VAL A 322 2.98 -16.63 0.24
N THR A 323 3.07 -17.49 1.26
CA THR A 323 3.80 -18.77 1.18
C THR A 323 2.86 -19.97 1.30
N ARG A 324 3.34 -21.13 0.88
CA ARG A 324 2.64 -22.41 1.07
C ARG A 324 2.98 -23.04 2.43
N LYS A 325 2.18 -24.02 2.85
CA LYS A 325 2.37 -24.70 4.14
C LYS A 325 3.74 -25.38 4.24
N ASP A 326 4.15 -26.08 3.19
CA ASP A 326 5.45 -26.78 3.11
C ASP A 326 6.64 -25.82 3.26
N PHE A 327 6.54 -24.62 2.70
CA PHE A 327 7.51 -23.56 2.95
C PHE A 327 7.59 -23.24 4.45
N ARG A 328 6.45 -23.00 5.10
CA ARG A 328 6.41 -22.65 6.52
C ARG A 328 6.91 -23.80 7.40
N ASP A 329 6.49 -25.03 7.15
CA ASP A 329 6.96 -26.22 7.88
C ASP A 329 8.49 -26.36 7.85
N LYS A 330 9.14 -25.88 6.78
CA LYS A 330 10.58 -25.96 6.58
C LYS A 330 11.35 -24.75 7.13
N HIS A 331 10.73 -23.59 7.19
CA HIS A 331 11.44 -22.30 7.38
C HIS A 331 10.88 -21.43 8.51
N VAL A 332 9.74 -21.78 9.09
CA VAL A 332 9.05 -21.02 10.15
C VAL A 332 8.84 -21.98 11.32
N ASP A 333 9.61 -21.79 12.38
CA ASP A 333 9.61 -22.64 13.59
C ASP A 333 8.31 -22.55 14.41
#